data_AF-A0A4Y2GW42-F1
#
_entry.id   AF-A0A4Y2GW42-F1
#
_cell.length_a   1.000
_cell.length_b   1.000
_cell.length_c   1.000
_cell.angle_alpha   90.00
_cell.angle_beta   90.00
_cell.angle_gamma   90.00
#
_symmetry.space_group_name_H-M   'P 1'
#
loop_
_entity.id
_entity.type
_entity.pdbx_description
1 polymer ?
#
loop_
_entity_poly.entity_id
_entity_poly.type
_entity_poly.pdbx_seq_one_letter_code
_entity_poly.pdbx_strand_id
1 'polypeptide(L)'
;MGDGVKRLSTSTSKSRLDVVKQFQKNILKAYVERSRTLQKEMPLDNLLLQSASAIDPVCRKHSLSLTLMKGLPDLVTAISVAERDAYVLEVHKYHTASLRQPQQEPVDNWWMEVKNSRQFPLVSNMACAILTCFHGPKVESSFSIINSVVISETNRLSVESFDAIQTVKYELMSEKKSAVQLHKKGYLKKKKEKKS
;
A
#
# COMPACT_ATOMS: atom_id res chain seq x y z
N MET A 1 -55.21 -45.13 5.61
CA MET A 1 -54.29 -44.99 4.47
C MET A 1 -53.46 -43.72 4.70
N GLY A 2 -52.15 -43.91 4.87
CA GLY A 2 -51.02 -42.97 4.72
C GLY A 2 -51.22 -41.48 4.99
N ASP A 3 -51.01 -41.08 6.24
CA ASP A 3 -50.58 -39.72 6.59
C ASP A 3 -49.04 -39.75 6.76
N GLY A 4 -48.31 -38.89 6.05
CA GLY A 4 -46.86 -39.02 5.95
C GLY A 4 -46.18 -38.03 5.01
N VAL A 5 -46.53 -36.74 5.10
CA VAL A 5 -45.77 -35.69 4.39
C VAL A 5 -44.51 -35.35 5.19
N LYS A 6 -43.38 -35.80 4.64
CA LYS A 6 -41.99 -35.45 4.99
C LYS A 6 -41.84 -34.00 5.44
N ARG A 7 -41.57 -33.77 6.73
CA ARG A 7 -40.79 -32.62 7.21
C ARG A 7 -39.33 -33.04 7.32
N LEU A 8 -38.59 -32.95 6.23
CA LEU A 8 -37.13 -32.95 6.27
C LEU A 8 -36.62 -31.54 5.95
N SER A 9 -35.78 -31.04 6.86
CA SER A 9 -34.65 -30.13 6.56
C SER A 9 -34.94 -28.64 6.36
N THR A 10 -35.29 -27.93 7.44
CA THR A 10 -35.12 -26.45 7.52
C THR A 10 -34.30 -25.96 8.72
N SER A 11 -33.85 -26.85 9.62
CA SER A 11 -33.09 -26.44 10.82
C SER A 11 -31.57 -26.32 10.60
N THR A 12 -31.02 -26.95 9.56
CA THR A 12 -29.56 -27.00 9.33
C THR A 12 -28.98 -25.76 8.65
N SER A 13 -29.80 -24.95 7.98
CA SER A 13 -29.34 -23.77 7.22
C SER A 13 -29.11 -22.53 8.08
N LYS A 14 -29.91 -22.32 9.14
CA LYS A 14 -29.73 -21.22 10.10
C LYS A 14 -28.41 -21.32 10.86
N SER A 15 -28.06 -22.51 11.35
CA SER A 15 -26.83 -22.68 12.15
C SER A 15 -25.55 -22.43 11.33
N ARG A 16 -25.51 -22.86 10.06
CA ARG A 16 -24.36 -22.58 9.17
C ARG A 16 -24.26 -21.09 8.84
N LEU A 17 -25.39 -20.41 8.59
CA LEU A 17 -25.41 -18.98 8.32
C LEU A 17 -24.92 -18.16 9.53
N ASP A 18 -25.31 -18.56 10.74
CA ASP A 18 -24.89 -17.90 11.97
C ASP A 18 -23.39 -18.11 12.26
N VAL A 19 -22.87 -19.31 11.97
CA VAL A 19 -21.42 -19.60 12.03
C VAL A 19 -20.63 -18.74 11.03
N VAL A 20 -21.12 -18.60 9.79
CA VAL A 20 -20.48 -17.75 8.76
C VAL A 20 -20.46 -16.29 9.19
N LYS A 21 -21.59 -15.76 9.69
CA LYS A 21 -21.67 -14.38 10.20
C LYS A 21 -20.72 -14.13 11.37
N GLN A 22 -20.64 -15.07 12.30
CA GLN A 22 -19.73 -14.97 13.44
C GLN A 22 -18.26 -15.00 13.00
N PHE A 23 -17.93 -15.83 12.03
CA PHE A 23 -16.59 -15.88 11.43
C PHE A 23 -16.23 -14.57 10.72
N GLN A 24 -17.11 -14.04 9.87
CA GLN A 24 -16.93 -12.73 9.21
C GLN A 24 -16.71 -11.60 10.22
N LYS A 25 -17.50 -11.58 11.31
CA LYS A 25 -17.36 -10.60 12.40
C LYS A 25 -16.00 -10.72 13.10
N ASN A 26 -15.52 -11.94 13.33
CA ASN A 26 -14.22 -12.18 13.95
C ASN A 26 -13.07 -11.75 13.03
N ILE A 27 -13.14 -12.04 11.73
CA ILE A 27 -12.16 -11.57 10.75
C ILE A 27 -12.12 -10.05 10.71
N LEU A 28 -13.29 -9.40 10.60
CA LEU A 28 -13.35 -7.94 10.55
C LEU A 28 -12.76 -7.31 11.81
N LYS A 29 -13.07 -7.89 12.99
CA LYS A 29 -12.49 -7.45 14.26
C LYS A 29 -10.96 -7.58 14.25
N ALA A 30 -10.44 -8.76 13.87
CA ALA A 30 -9.01 -9.00 13.80
C ALA A 30 -8.31 -8.07 12.79
N TYR A 31 -8.94 -7.82 11.64
CA TYR A 31 -8.45 -6.87 10.63
C TYR A 31 -8.36 -5.45 11.17
N VAL A 32 -9.42 -4.97 11.84
CA VAL A 32 -9.46 -3.62 12.43
C VAL A 32 -8.45 -3.47 13.56
N GLU A 33 -8.37 -4.46 14.47
CA GLU A 33 -7.39 -4.47 15.56
C GLU A 33 -5.96 -4.45 15.01
N ARG A 34 -5.66 -5.31 14.02
CA ARG A 34 -4.34 -5.34 13.40
C ARG A 34 -4.02 -4.03 12.67
N SER A 35 -4.99 -3.44 11.99
CA SER A 35 -4.83 -2.14 11.32
C SER A 35 -4.55 -1.02 12.31
N ARG A 36 -5.24 -1.00 13.47
CA ARG A 36 -4.98 -0.03 14.54
C ARG A 36 -3.59 -0.21 15.13
N THR A 37 -3.19 -1.45 15.41
CA THR A 37 -1.83 -1.74 15.87
C THR A 37 -0.80 -1.29 14.85
N LEU A 38 -1.01 -1.58 13.56
CA LEU A 38 -0.10 -1.16 12.49
C LEU A 38 0.02 0.36 12.40
N GLN A 39 -1.10 1.09 12.47
CA GLN A 39 -1.10 2.57 12.47
C GLN A 39 -0.42 3.15 13.71
N LYS A 40 -0.48 2.45 14.86
CA LYS A 40 0.17 2.87 16.09
C LYS A 40 1.68 2.63 16.05
N GLU A 41 2.12 1.46 15.57
CA GLU A 41 3.54 1.07 15.53
C GLU A 41 4.28 1.68 14.33
N MET A 42 3.58 1.93 13.22
CA MET A 42 4.10 2.55 12.01
C MET A 42 3.15 3.64 11.51
N PRO A 43 3.07 4.78 12.21
CA PRO A 43 2.26 5.90 11.78
C PRO A 43 2.79 6.49 10.47
N LEU A 44 1.98 7.28 9.76
CA LEU A 44 2.38 7.86 8.46
C LEU A 44 3.54 8.87 8.56
N ASP A 45 3.76 9.41 9.75
CA ASP A 45 4.91 10.26 10.08
C ASP A 45 6.13 9.47 10.58
N ASN A 46 6.07 8.13 10.54
CA ASN A 46 7.20 7.28 10.84
C ASN A 46 8.35 7.59 9.87
N LEU A 47 9.51 7.93 10.44
CA LEU A 47 10.68 8.35 9.69
C LEU A 47 11.18 7.27 8.71
N LEU A 48 11.14 5.99 9.08
CA LEU A 48 11.51 4.89 8.17
C LEU A 48 10.56 4.81 6.98
N LEU A 49 9.25 4.96 7.19
CA LEU A 49 8.27 4.96 6.09
C LEU A 49 8.43 6.18 5.19
N GLN A 50 8.67 7.36 5.76
CA GLN A 50 8.95 8.57 4.98
C GLN A 50 10.23 8.42 4.16
N SER A 51 11.31 7.91 4.76
CA SER A 51 12.57 7.71 4.05
C SER A 51 12.49 6.60 3.01
N ALA A 52 11.71 5.54 3.24
CA ALA A 52 11.41 4.54 2.23
C ALA A 52 10.63 5.13 1.05
N SER A 53 9.67 6.05 1.30
CA SER A 53 8.94 6.72 0.22
C SER A 53 9.82 7.62 -0.65
N ALA A 54 10.90 8.16 -0.10
CA ALA A 54 11.85 9.00 -0.84
C ALA A 54 12.66 8.24 -1.90
N ILE A 55 12.67 6.91 -1.84
CA ILE A 55 13.30 6.01 -2.82
C ILE A 55 12.47 5.88 -4.09
N ASP A 56 11.20 6.29 -4.07
CA ASP A 56 10.41 6.35 -5.29
C ASP A 56 11.11 7.26 -6.32
N PRO A 57 11.40 6.79 -7.54
CA PRO A 57 12.09 7.58 -8.55
C PRO A 57 11.37 8.88 -8.93
N VAL A 58 10.04 8.95 -8.73
CA VAL A 58 9.23 10.17 -8.91
C VAL A 58 9.64 11.26 -7.90
N CYS A 59 10.08 10.86 -6.72
CA CYS A 59 10.47 11.76 -5.63
C CYS A 59 11.91 12.29 -5.76
N ARG A 60 12.71 11.77 -6.69
CA ARG A 60 14.17 12.00 -6.81
C ARG A 60 14.62 13.44 -6.76
N LYS A 61 13.90 14.37 -7.41
CA LYS A 61 14.30 15.80 -7.52
C LYS A 61 13.71 16.69 -6.42
N HIS A 62 13.04 16.11 -5.44
CA HIS A 62 12.44 16.86 -4.35
C HIS A 62 13.44 17.02 -3.19
N SER A 63 13.54 18.23 -2.60
CA SER A 63 14.51 18.55 -1.54
C SER A 63 14.30 17.73 -0.26
N LEU A 64 13.04 17.43 0.06
CA LEU A 64 12.71 16.55 1.18
C LEU A 64 13.25 15.13 0.93
N SER A 65 13.09 14.59 -0.27
CA SER A 65 13.58 13.25 -0.63
C SER A 65 15.10 13.18 -0.52
N LEU A 66 15.80 14.22 -0.96
CA LEU A 66 17.26 14.31 -0.79
C LEU A 66 17.66 14.19 0.68
N THR A 67 16.96 14.90 1.57
CA THR A 67 17.24 14.90 3.01
C THR A 67 16.96 13.53 3.62
N LEU A 68 15.82 12.94 3.28
CA LEU A 68 15.40 11.63 3.79
C LEU A 68 16.31 10.50 3.30
N MET A 69 16.69 10.50 2.02
CA MET A 69 17.60 9.51 1.46
C MET A 69 18.96 9.55 2.16
N LYS A 70 19.52 10.74 2.42
CA LYS A 70 20.80 10.85 3.16
C LYS A 70 20.77 10.23 4.56
N GLY A 71 19.61 10.26 5.23
CA GLY A 71 19.42 9.67 6.55
C GLY A 71 19.15 8.16 6.56
N LEU A 72 18.97 7.52 5.40
CA LEU A 72 18.68 6.09 5.32
C LEU A 72 19.72 5.17 5.99
N PRO A 73 21.04 5.44 5.91
CA PRO A 73 22.05 4.59 6.56
C PRO A 73 21.99 4.58 8.10
N ASP A 74 21.27 5.53 8.71
CA ASP A 74 21.02 5.53 10.15
C ASP A 74 19.82 4.66 10.54
N LEU A 75 18.94 4.36 9.58
CA LEU A 75 17.72 3.59 9.78
C LEU A 75 17.85 2.14 9.27
N VAL A 76 18.69 1.92 8.28
CA VAL A 76 18.82 0.63 7.57
C VAL A 76 20.29 0.25 7.46
N THR A 77 20.61 -0.98 7.88
CA THR A 77 21.98 -1.51 7.94
C THR A 77 22.53 -2.01 6.60
N ALA A 78 21.99 -1.53 5.47
CA ALA A 78 22.38 -1.98 4.14
C ALA A 78 23.73 -1.40 3.67
N ILE A 79 24.21 -0.35 4.34
CA ILE A 79 25.46 0.35 4.03
C ILE A 79 26.32 0.36 5.30
N SER A 80 27.61 0.06 5.17
CA SER A 80 28.52 0.07 6.32
C SER A 80 28.81 1.49 6.80
N VAL A 81 29.28 1.64 8.05
CA VAL A 81 29.66 2.95 8.62
C VAL A 81 30.72 3.64 7.77
N ALA A 82 31.68 2.88 7.22
CA ALA A 82 32.75 3.41 6.37
C ALA A 82 32.27 3.95 5.01
N GLU A 83 31.10 3.49 4.54
CA GLU A 83 30.55 3.87 3.23
C GLU A 83 29.52 5.02 3.32
N ARG A 84 29.19 5.51 4.53
CA ARG A 84 28.13 6.52 4.72
C ARG A 84 28.40 7.83 3.99
N ASP A 85 29.62 8.34 4.06
CA ASP A 85 29.99 9.58 3.38
C ASP A 85 29.93 9.42 1.85
N ALA A 86 30.42 8.28 1.35
CA ALA A 86 30.33 7.92 -0.07
C ALA A 86 28.86 7.80 -0.52
N TYR A 87 28.00 7.21 0.32
CA TYR A 87 26.57 7.11 0.07
C TYR A 87 25.92 8.49 -0.01
N VAL A 88 26.20 9.40 0.92
CA VAL A 88 25.65 10.77 0.91
C VAL A 88 26.06 11.53 -0.37
N LEU A 89 27.31 11.37 -0.81
CA LEU A 89 27.78 11.95 -2.08
C LEU A 89 27.06 11.33 -3.29
N GLU A 90 26.83 10.02 -3.28
CA GLU A 90 26.12 9.32 -4.35
C GLU A 90 24.64 9.70 -4.43
N VAL A 91 23.98 9.89 -3.28
CA VAL A 91 22.62 10.43 -3.18
C VAL A 91 22.52 11.81 -3.83
N HIS A 92 23.52 12.68 -3.62
CA HIS A 92 23.58 13.97 -4.29
C HIS A 92 23.69 13.84 -5.82
N LYS A 93 24.58 12.95 -6.30
CA LYS A 93 24.72 12.70 -7.74
C LYS A 93 23.41 12.16 -8.34
N TYR A 94 22.77 11.24 -7.65
CA TYR A 94 21.48 10.65 -8.04
C TYR A 94 20.38 11.71 -8.14
N HIS A 95 20.29 12.60 -7.16
CA HIS A 95 19.31 13.69 -7.09
C HIS A 95 19.38 14.61 -8.32
N THR A 96 20.60 14.93 -8.78
CA THR A 96 20.81 15.83 -9.92
C THR A 96 20.94 15.12 -11.27
N ALA A 97 20.99 13.78 -11.28
CA ALA A 97 21.22 13.03 -12.51
C ALA A 97 20.11 13.22 -13.57
N SER A 98 20.44 12.98 -14.83
CA SER A 98 19.47 12.98 -15.94
C SER A 98 19.03 11.55 -16.27
N LEU A 99 18.37 10.88 -15.31
CA LEU A 99 17.75 9.56 -15.52
C LEU A 99 16.34 9.67 -16.12
N ARG A 100 15.92 8.63 -16.84
CA ARG A 100 14.55 8.49 -17.35
C ARG A 100 13.54 8.52 -16.19
N GLN A 101 12.39 9.15 -16.41
CA GLN A 101 11.28 9.02 -15.47
C GLN A 101 10.64 7.63 -15.57
N PRO A 102 10.15 7.07 -14.46
CA PRO A 102 9.43 5.80 -14.48
C PRO A 102 8.15 5.93 -15.33
N GLN A 103 7.90 4.95 -16.20
CA GLN A 103 6.77 4.92 -17.13
C GLN A 103 5.76 3.84 -16.68
N GLN A 104 5.20 4.01 -15.48
CA GLN A 104 4.22 3.08 -14.85
C GLN A 104 4.76 1.68 -14.52
N GLU A 105 6.07 1.45 -14.64
CA GLU A 105 6.67 0.20 -14.21
C GLU A 105 6.72 0.09 -12.67
N PRO A 106 6.76 -1.15 -12.15
CA PRO A 106 7.06 -1.40 -10.75
C PRO A 106 8.38 -0.76 -10.30
N VAL A 107 8.39 -0.16 -9.10
CA VAL A 107 9.53 0.59 -8.55
C VAL A 107 10.79 -0.29 -8.43
N ASP A 108 10.62 -1.57 -8.11
CA ASP A 108 11.68 -2.57 -8.06
C ASP A 108 12.35 -2.79 -9.43
N ASN A 109 11.59 -2.90 -10.51
CA ASN A 109 12.14 -3.03 -11.87
C ASN A 109 13.00 -1.83 -12.24
N TRP A 110 12.53 -0.61 -11.95
CA TRP A 110 13.29 0.61 -12.21
C TRP A 110 14.62 0.63 -11.45
N TRP A 111 14.60 0.27 -10.16
CA TRP A 111 15.82 0.20 -9.35
C TRP A 111 16.77 -0.89 -9.80
N MET A 112 16.27 -2.00 -10.33
CA MET A 112 17.09 -3.06 -10.92
C MET A 112 17.82 -2.58 -12.17
N GLU A 113 17.18 -1.79 -13.04
CA GLU A 113 17.87 -1.17 -14.18
C GLU A 113 18.98 -0.21 -13.73
N VAL A 114 18.69 0.65 -12.74
CA VAL A 114 19.70 1.57 -12.18
C VAL A 114 20.86 0.80 -11.57
N LYS A 115 20.58 -0.30 -10.85
CA LYS A 115 21.61 -1.19 -10.30
C LYS A 115 22.47 -1.81 -11.41
N ASN A 116 21.84 -2.28 -12.49
CA ASN A 116 22.53 -2.88 -13.63
C ASN A 116 23.39 -1.86 -14.39
N SER A 117 23.01 -0.58 -14.41
CA SER A 117 23.82 0.50 -14.99
C SER A 117 25.11 0.78 -14.23
N ARG A 118 25.21 0.33 -12.96
CA ARG A 118 26.32 0.56 -12.02
C ARG A 118 26.66 2.04 -11.77
N GLN A 119 25.79 2.97 -12.17
CA GLN A 119 26.02 4.41 -11.96
C GLN A 119 25.87 4.82 -10.49
N PHE A 120 25.03 4.11 -9.74
CA PHE A 120 24.70 4.39 -8.35
C PHE A 120 24.70 3.09 -7.51
N PRO A 121 25.87 2.48 -7.24
CA PRO A 121 25.95 1.21 -6.54
C PRO A 121 25.43 1.26 -5.10
N LEU A 122 25.75 2.30 -4.31
CA LEU A 122 25.33 2.37 -2.91
C LEU A 122 23.84 2.73 -2.79
N VAL A 123 23.37 3.66 -3.62
CA VAL A 123 21.95 4.08 -3.61
C VAL A 123 21.05 2.95 -4.11
N SER A 124 21.43 2.27 -5.19
CA SER A 124 20.65 1.14 -5.71
C SER A 124 20.63 -0.06 -4.74
N ASN A 125 21.74 -0.34 -4.04
CA ASN A 125 21.77 -1.38 -3.02
C ASN A 125 20.86 -1.05 -1.83
N MET A 126 20.88 0.20 -1.35
CA MET A 126 19.97 0.67 -0.30
C MET A 126 18.50 0.56 -0.75
N ALA A 127 18.20 1.00 -1.97
CA ALA A 127 16.85 0.90 -2.54
C ALA A 127 16.37 -0.55 -2.61
N CYS A 128 17.18 -1.46 -3.16
CA CYS A 128 16.86 -2.89 -3.18
C CYS A 128 16.65 -3.45 -1.76
N ALA A 129 17.50 -3.10 -0.80
CA ALA A 129 17.37 -3.59 0.57
C ALA A 129 16.03 -3.16 1.20
N ILE A 130 15.66 -1.89 1.05
CA ILE A 130 14.39 -1.37 1.58
C ILE A 130 13.20 -1.99 0.88
N LEU A 131 13.26 -2.14 -0.45
CA LEU A 131 12.21 -2.78 -1.21
C LEU A 131 12.06 -4.24 -0.78
N THR A 132 13.13 -5.00 -0.53
CA THR A 132 13.01 -6.42 -0.11
C THR A 132 12.20 -6.62 1.17
N CYS A 133 12.20 -5.66 2.11
CA CYS A 133 11.35 -5.71 3.30
C CYS A 133 9.85 -5.71 2.97
N PHE A 134 9.46 -5.11 1.85
CA PHE A 134 8.07 -5.06 1.37
C PHE A 134 7.71 -6.24 0.45
N HIS A 135 8.68 -7.09 0.07
CA HIS A 135 8.49 -8.26 -0.79
C HIS A 135 8.52 -9.60 -0.03
N GLY A 136 8.24 -9.58 1.29
CA GLY A 136 8.04 -10.80 2.07
C GLY A 136 7.01 -11.74 1.44
N PRO A 137 7.07 -13.06 1.70
CA PRO A 137 6.32 -14.07 0.95
C PRO A 137 4.84 -13.71 0.87
N LYS A 138 4.42 -13.18 -0.29
CA LYS A 138 3.03 -12.96 -0.67
C LYS A 138 2.15 -12.39 0.45
N VAL A 139 2.61 -11.38 1.19
CA VAL A 139 1.76 -10.66 2.16
C VAL A 139 0.53 -10.06 1.45
N GLU A 140 0.69 -9.65 0.19
CA GLU A 140 -0.40 -9.25 -0.71
C GLU A 140 -1.41 -10.37 -0.98
N SER A 141 -0.94 -11.60 -1.20
CA SER A 141 -1.83 -12.75 -1.41
C SER A 141 -2.63 -13.04 -0.15
N SER A 142 -2.07 -12.88 1.04
CA SER A 142 -2.82 -13.13 2.28
C SER A 142 -3.93 -12.10 2.48
N PHE A 143 -3.68 -10.81 2.23
CA PHE A 143 -4.73 -9.80 2.31
C PHE A 143 -5.74 -9.88 1.17
N SER A 144 -5.32 -10.23 -0.05
CA SER A 144 -6.19 -10.42 -1.21
C SER A 144 -7.03 -11.70 -1.11
N ILE A 145 -6.48 -12.79 -0.57
CA ILE A 145 -7.21 -14.03 -0.23
C ILE A 145 -8.20 -13.76 0.90
N ILE A 146 -7.81 -13.03 1.94
CA ILE A 146 -8.76 -12.64 3.01
C ILE A 146 -9.86 -11.74 2.44
N ASN A 147 -9.53 -10.80 1.55
CA ASN A 147 -10.52 -9.96 0.90
C ASN A 147 -11.46 -10.78 0.00
N SER A 148 -10.96 -11.77 -0.75
CA SER A 148 -11.81 -12.65 -1.58
C SER A 148 -12.70 -13.58 -0.75
N VAL A 149 -12.21 -14.06 0.40
CA VAL A 149 -12.96 -14.87 1.37
C VAL A 149 -14.03 -14.05 2.10
N VAL A 150 -13.79 -12.76 2.33
CA VAL A 150 -14.77 -11.84 2.94
C VAL A 150 -15.82 -11.35 1.91
N ILE A 151 -15.45 -11.27 0.63
CA ILE A 151 -16.29 -10.72 -0.45
C ILE A 151 -17.13 -11.79 -1.18
N SER A 152 -16.97 -13.10 -0.90
CA SER A 152 -17.65 -14.16 -1.66
C SER A 152 -19.20 -14.16 -1.57
N GLU A 153 -19.82 -13.29 -0.77
CA GLU A 153 -21.28 -13.06 -0.76
C GLU A 153 -21.75 -11.82 -1.54
N THR A 154 -20.85 -10.96 -2.05
CA THR A 154 -21.21 -9.81 -2.90
C THR A 154 -20.24 -9.63 -4.06
N ASN A 155 -20.72 -9.92 -5.27
CA ASN A 155 -20.18 -9.57 -6.60
C ASN A 155 -18.75 -8.96 -6.66
N ARG A 156 -17.84 -9.79 -7.18
CA ARG A 156 -16.57 -9.48 -7.87
C ARG A 156 -16.16 -8.00 -7.88
N LEU A 157 -15.18 -7.65 -7.06
CA LEU A 157 -14.24 -6.59 -7.37
C LEU A 157 -12.89 -7.24 -7.65
N SER A 158 -12.55 -7.34 -8.93
CA SER A 158 -11.24 -7.74 -9.43
C SER A 158 -10.17 -6.77 -8.93
N VAL A 159 -8.93 -7.26 -8.96
CA VAL A 159 -7.65 -6.61 -8.61
C VAL A 159 -7.49 -5.17 -9.14
N GLU A 160 -8.23 -4.78 -10.18
CA GLU A 160 -8.32 -3.42 -10.74
C GLU A 160 -8.77 -2.35 -9.72
N SER A 161 -9.48 -2.74 -8.65
CA SER A 161 -9.91 -1.78 -7.62
C SER A 161 -8.76 -1.26 -6.76
N PHE A 162 -7.66 -2.01 -6.62
CA PHE A 162 -6.54 -1.63 -5.76
C PHE A 162 -5.65 -0.56 -6.39
N ASP A 163 -5.36 -0.69 -7.69
CA ASP A 163 -4.62 0.32 -8.45
C ASP A 163 -5.40 1.64 -8.52
N ALA A 164 -6.73 1.55 -8.70
CA ALA A 164 -7.63 2.70 -8.61
C ALA A 164 -7.61 3.36 -7.21
N ILE A 165 -7.58 2.57 -6.13
CA ILE A 165 -7.50 3.08 -4.75
C ILE A 165 -6.13 3.70 -4.46
N GLN A 166 -5.04 3.11 -4.93
CA GLN A 166 -3.68 3.66 -4.80
C GLN A 166 -3.55 4.98 -5.55
N THR A 167 -4.02 5.04 -6.80
CA THR A 167 -4.02 6.25 -7.62
C THR A 167 -4.80 7.37 -6.92
N VAL A 168 -6.01 7.10 -6.45
CA VAL A 168 -6.82 8.06 -5.69
C VAL A 168 -6.14 8.46 -4.38
N LYS A 169 -5.48 7.54 -3.67
CA LYS A 169 -4.76 7.83 -2.43
C LYS A 169 -3.57 8.76 -2.67
N TYR A 170 -2.75 8.52 -3.69
CA TYR A 170 -1.60 9.37 -4.01
C TYR A 170 -2.02 10.74 -4.54
N GLU A 171 -3.10 10.81 -5.32
CA GLU A 171 -3.67 12.07 -5.78
C GLU A 171 -4.28 12.90 -4.65
N LEU A 172 -4.91 12.24 -3.66
CA LEU A 172 -5.36 12.91 -2.43
C LEU A 172 -4.20 13.45 -1.58
N MET A 173 -3.11 12.67 -1.48
CA MET A 173 -1.92 13.08 -0.74
C MET A 173 -1.17 14.23 -1.42
N SER A 174 -1.10 14.26 -2.75
CA SER A 174 -0.45 15.36 -3.50
C SER A 174 -1.21 16.68 -3.36
N GLU A 175 -2.55 16.63 -3.28
CA GLU A 175 -3.40 17.81 -3.12
C GLU A 175 -3.57 18.29 -1.67
N LYS A 176 -2.99 17.58 -0.67
CA LYS A 176 -3.24 17.79 0.78
C LYS A 176 -4.73 17.79 1.13
N LYS A 177 -5.56 17.08 0.36
CA LYS A 177 -7.01 17.00 0.58
C LYS A 177 -7.37 15.66 1.20
N SER A 178 -8.23 15.71 2.20
CA SER A 178 -8.86 14.49 2.74
C SER A 178 -9.88 13.95 1.71
N ALA A 179 -10.00 12.62 1.59
CA ALA A 179 -11.03 11.96 0.79
C ALA A 179 -12.45 12.50 1.09
N VAL A 180 -12.67 12.91 2.35
CA VAL A 180 -13.93 13.51 2.82
C VAL A 180 -14.18 14.89 2.18
N GLN A 181 -13.13 15.68 1.92
CA GLN A 181 -13.24 17.02 1.31
C GLN A 181 -13.57 16.93 -0.19
N LEU A 182 -13.05 15.91 -0.89
CA LEU A 182 -13.36 15.65 -2.30
C LEU A 182 -14.81 15.19 -2.49
N HIS A 183 -15.30 14.32 -1.59
CA HIS A 183 -16.69 13.87 -1.62
C HIS A 183 -17.69 14.96 -1.24
N LYS A 184 -17.33 15.89 -0.33
CA LYS A 184 -18.16 17.06 0.02
C LYS A 184 -18.39 18.01 -1.18
N LYS A 185 -17.39 18.19 -2.05
CA LYS A 185 -17.52 19.00 -3.29
C LYS A 185 -18.48 18.35 -4.30
N GLY A 186 -18.42 17.03 -4.46
CA GLY A 186 -19.31 16.27 -5.35
C GLY A 186 -20.78 16.29 -4.91
N TYR A 187 -21.02 16.19 -3.60
CA TYR A 187 -22.38 16.28 -3.03
C TYR A 187 -23.00 17.67 -3.18
N LEU A 188 -22.20 18.74 -3.09
CA LEU A 188 -22.68 20.11 -3.27
C LEU A 188 -22.95 20.47 -4.73
N LYS A 189 -22.20 19.91 -5.70
CA LYS A 189 -22.50 20.05 -7.13
C LYS A 189 -23.82 19.36 -7.51
N LYS A 190 -24.04 18.11 -7.08
CA LYS A 190 -25.30 17.39 -7.35
C LYS A 190 -26.54 18.00 -6.69
N LYS A 191 -26.38 18.77 -5.60
CA LYS A 191 -27.50 19.50 -4.99
C LYS A 191 -27.89 20.78 -5.74
N LYS A 192 -27.00 21.37 -6.54
CA LYS A 192 -27.32 22.55 -7.36
C LYS A 192 -27.98 22.19 -8.69
N GLU A 193 -27.69 21.02 -9.26
CA GLU A 193 -28.32 20.56 -10.52
C GLU A 193 -29.71 19.93 -10.32
N LYS A 194 -30.10 19.59 -9.09
CA LYS A 194 -31.45 19.05 -8.77
C LYS A 194 -32.46 20.12 -8.32
N LYS A 195 -32.18 21.40 -8.55
CA LYS A 195 -33.04 22.53 -8.18
C LYS A 195 -33.31 23.51 -9.33
N SER A 196 -33.13 23.10 -10.58
CA SER A 196 -33.63 23.84 -11.74
C SER A 196 -34.57 22.99 -12.57
#